data_AF-A0A081BEK8-F1
#
_entry.id   AF-A0A081BEK8-F1
#
_cell.length_a   1.000
_cell.length_b   1.000
_cell.length_c   1.000
_cell.angle_alpha   90.00
_cell.angle_beta   90.00
_cell.angle_gamma   90.00
#
_symmetry.space_group_name_H-M   'P 1'
#
loop_
_entity.id
_entity.type
_entity.pdbx_description
1 polymer ?
#
loop_
_entity_poly.entity_id
_entity_poly.type
_entity_poly.pdbx_seq_one_letter_code
_entity_poly.pdbx_strand_id
1 'polypeptide(L)'
;MKSRESLIRLHRFQVDEKRRQVADIESMLEDFQRKERDLEAQVVQEQEKAGISDVAHYAYPMFAKSMRARRDNMIESMSELSRQLEQAREELADAYRELKKYELVEQSRQRRAKREAARIEQNVLDEVSLNMHRQNMGG
;
A
#
# COMPACT_ATOMS: atom_id res chain seq x y z
N MET A 1 -22.36 -6.70 -18.09
CA MET A 1 -21.45 -7.43 -17.17
C MET A 1 -20.00 -6.94 -17.23
N LYS A 2 -19.46 -6.52 -18.38
CA LYS A 2 -18.05 -6.09 -18.54
C LYS A 2 -17.64 -4.82 -17.78
N SER A 3 -18.56 -3.92 -17.42
CA SER A 3 -18.19 -2.65 -16.76
C SER A 3 -17.72 -2.79 -15.32
N ARG A 4 -18.31 -3.69 -14.53
CA ARG A 4 -17.99 -3.85 -13.09
C ARG A 4 -16.69 -4.59 -12.83
N GLU A 5 -16.40 -5.62 -13.63
CA GLU A 5 -15.10 -6.29 -13.57
C GLU A 5 -13.97 -5.34 -13.96
N SER A 6 -14.20 -4.46 -14.94
CA SER A 6 -13.28 -3.38 -15.28
C SER A 6 -13.11 -2.37 -14.16
N LEU A 7 -14.17 -2.04 -13.39
CA LEU A 7 -14.05 -1.17 -12.21
C LEU A 7 -13.22 -1.83 -11.10
N ILE A 8 -13.40 -3.13 -10.83
CA ILE A 8 -12.58 -3.86 -9.86
C ILE A 8 -11.10 -3.86 -10.29
N ARG A 9 -10.81 -4.07 -11.59
CA ARG A 9 -9.45 -3.96 -12.11
C ARG A 9 -8.86 -2.56 -11.94
N LEU A 10 -9.65 -1.52 -12.20
CA LEU A 10 -9.24 -0.14 -12.02
C LEU A 10 -8.86 0.13 -10.55
N HIS A 11 -9.70 -0.28 -9.60
CA HIS A 11 -9.40 -0.10 -8.17
C HIS A 11 -8.20 -0.92 -7.70
N ARG A 12 -7.97 -2.11 -8.26
CA ARG A 12 -6.73 -2.87 -8.00
C ARG A 12 -5.50 -2.10 -8.47
N PHE A 13 -5.55 -1.55 -9.68
CA PHE A 13 -4.46 -0.73 -10.21
C PHE A 13 -4.19 0.50 -9.33
N GLN A 14 -5.24 1.18 -8.85
CA GLN A 14 -5.10 2.31 -7.92
C GLN A 14 -4.45 1.90 -6.60
N VAL A 15 -4.82 0.74 -6.04
CA VAL A 15 -4.19 0.20 -4.84
C VAL A 15 -2.71 -0.09 -5.09
N ASP A 16 -2.37 -0.72 -6.21
CA ASP A 16 -0.98 -1.04 -6.55
C ASP A 16 -0.14 0.22 -6.77
N GLU A 17 -0.71 1.25 -7.39
CA GLU A 17 -0.08 2.57 -7.55
C GLU A 17 0.19 3.24 -6.20
N LYS A 18 -0.81 3.29 -5.30
CA LYS A 18 -0.64 3.85 -3.96
C LYS A 18 0.36 3.06 -3.12
N ARG A 19 0.37 1.73 -3.27
CA ARG A 19 1.36 0.88 -2.60
C ARG A 19 2.77 1.18 -3.08
N ARG A 20 2.96 1.41 -4.38
CA ARG A 20 4.26 1.82 -4.93
C ARG A 20 4.67 3.19 -4.40
N GLN A 21 3.76 4.15 -4.35
CA GLN A 21 4.02 5.48 -3.79
C GLN A 21 4.50 5.40 -2.33
N VAL A 22 3.87 4.58 -1.49
CA VAL A 22 4.31 4.32 -0.11
C VAL A 22 5.74 3.75 -0.09
N ALA A 23 6.01 2.71 -0.90
CA ALA A 23 7.31 2.07 -0.95
C ALA A 23 8.43 3.03 -1.42
N ASP A 24 8.13 3.92 -2.38
CA ASP A 24 9.07 4.91 -2.88
C ASP A 24 9.44 5.92 -1.79
N ILE A 25 8.46 6.38 -1.00
CA ILE A 25 8.71 7.29 0.13
C ILE A 25 9.50 6.59 1.24
N GLU A 26 9.18 5.33 1.56
CA GLU A 26 9.92 4.53 2.54
C GLU A 26 11.39 4.37 2.12
N SER A 27 11.64 3.99 0.86
CA SER A 27 12.99 3.89 0.32
C SER A 27 13.74 5.23 0.39
N MET A 28 13.06 6.34 0.08
CA MET A 28 13.66 7.66 0.17
C MET A 28 14.05 7.99 1.61
N LEU A 29 13.18 7.69 2.58
CA LEU A 29 13.45 7.89 4.00
C LEU A 29 14.66 7.08 4.47
N GLU A 30 14.77 5.82 4.06
CA GLU A 30 15.92 4.97 4.36
C GLU A 30 17.23 5.54 3.78
N ASP A 31 17.19 6.05 2.54
CA ASP A 31 18.35 6.71 1.91
C ASP A 31 18.79 7.94 2.69
N PHE A 32 17.84 8.76 3.14
CA PHE A 32 18.11 9.94 3.96
C PHE A 32 18.70 9.56 5.32
N GLN A 33 18.16 8.53 5.97
CA GLN A 33 18.70 8.00 7.23
C GLN A 33 20.14 7.48 7.09
N ARG A 34 20.46 6.81 5.98
CA ARG A 34 21.86 6.37 5.72
C ARG A 34 22.79 7.58 5.59
N LYS A 35 22.40 8.56 4.77
CA LYS A 35 23.19 9.79 4.57
C LYS A 35 23.33 10.63 5.84
N GLU A 36 22.31 10.69 6.68
CA GLU A 36 22.35 11.38 7.98
C GLU A 36 23.41 10.75 8.89
N ARG A 37 23.45 9.42 8.98
CA ARG A 37 24.49 8.69 9.73
C ARG A 37 25.89 8.92 9.16
N ASP A 38 26.03 8.93 7.83
CA ASP A 38 27.31 9.19 7.18
C ASP A 38 27.83 10.61 7.47
N LEU A 39 26.93 11.60 7.52
CA LEU A 39 27.28 12.98 7.89
C LEU A 39 27.69 13.07 9.36
N GLU A 40 26.97 12.40 10.26
CA GLU A 40 27.32 12.37 11.68
C GLU A 40 28.71 11.73 11.91
N ALA A 41 29.00 10.63 11.22
CA ALA A 41 30.32 10.01 11.27
C ALA A 41 31.43 10.93 10.78
N GLN A 42 31.20 11.71 9.71
CA GLN A 42 32.17 12.70 9.23
C GLN A 42 32.36 13.86 10.21
N VAL A 43 31.29 14.31 10.89
CA VAL A 43 31.38 15.33 11.94
C VAL A 43 32.27 14.83 13.07
N VAL A 44 32.05 13.61 13.57
CA VAL A 44 32.85 13.02 14.63
C VAL A 44 34.33 12.91 14.22
N GLN A 45 34.61 12.38 13.02
CA GLN A 45 35.98 12.26 12.52
C GLN A 45 36.69 13.62 12.43
N GLU A 46 35.99 14.66 11.97
CA GLU A 46 36.59 16.00 11.85
C GLU A 46 36.82 16.64 13.24
N GLN A 47 35.92 16.41 14.20
CA GLN A 47 36.09 16.86 15.58
C GLN A 47 37.29 16.16 16.26
N GLU A 48 37.42 14.85 16.08
CA GLU A 48 38.56 14.07 16.61
C GLU A 48 39.89 14.55 16.02
N LYS A 49 39.93 14.76 14.70
CA LYS A 49 41.11 15.26 13.99
C LYS A 49 41.52 16.66 14.47
N ALA A 50 40.56 17.53 14.76
CA ALA A 50 40.82 18.87 15.27
C ALA A 50 41.08 18.91 16.78
N GLY A 51 40.73 17.85 17.52
CA GLY A 51 40.73 17.83 18.98
C GLY A 51 39.71 18.79 19.61
N ILE A 52 38.70 19.24 18.85
CA ILE A 52 37.71 20.24 19.27
C ILE A 52 36.32 19.71 18.91
N SER A 53 35.55 19.34 19.94
CA SER A 53 34.15 18.89 19.80
C SER A 53 33.12 19.96 20.17
N ASP A 54 33.52 20.96 20.96
CA ASP A 54 32.63 22.05 21.36
C ASP A 54 32.35 22.97 20.16
N VAL A 55 31.08 23.01 19.75
CA VAL A 55 30.60 23.81 18.61
C VAL A 55 30.71 25.32 18.89
N ALA A 56 30.67 25.72 20.16
CA ALA A 56 30.82 27.11 20.55
C ALA A 56 32.29 27.57 20.53
N HIS A 57 33.24 26.63 20.41
CA HIS A 57 34.65 26.94 20.38
C HIS A 57 35.01 27.76 19.13
N TYR A 58 35.78 28.85 19.30
CA TYR A 58 36.10 29.76 18.19
C TYR A 58 36.87 29.07 17.05
N ALA A 59 37.65 28.04 17.38
CA ALA A 59 38.40 27.22 16.43
C ALA A 59 37.67 25.93 16.02
N TYR A 60 36.36 25.82 16.28
CA TYR A 60 35.56 24.68 15.83
C TYR A 60 35.67 24.53 14.30
N PRO A 61 35.93 23.32 13.77
CA PRO A 61 36.17 23.15 12.34
C PRO A 61 34.98 23.62 11.51
N MET A 62 35.23 24.53 10.56
CA MET A 62 34.20 25.02 9.65
C MET A 62 33.54 23.90 8.84
N PHE A 63 34.31 22.85 8.54
CA PHE A 63 33.81 21.67 7.86
C PHE A 63 32.84 20.87 8.76
N ALA A 64 33.19 20.62 10.02
CA ALA A 64 32.28 19.99 10.98
C ALA A 64 31.00 20.82 11.19
N LYS A 65 31.11 22.16 11.14
CA LYS A 65 29.95 23.06 11.24
C LYS A 65 29.01 22.95 10.04
N SER A 66 29.56 22.93 8.81
CA SER A 66 28.75 22.83 7.60
C SER A 66 28.07 21.47 7.46
N MET A 67 28.75 20.39 7.86
CA MET A 67 28.18 19.04 7.87
C MET A 67 27.02 18.93 8.85
N ARG A 68 27.14 19.51 10.05
CA ARG A 68 26.03 19.60 11.01
C ARG A 68 24.83 20.36 10.44
N ALA A 69 25.05 21.54 9.85
CA ALA A 69 23.95 22.28 9.23
C ALA A 69 23.27 21.48 8.11
N ARG A 70 24.05 20.72 7.32
CA ARG A 70 23.49 19.83 6.30
C ARG A 70 22.67 18.69 6.90
N ARG A 71 23.15 18.11 8.01
CA ARG A 71 22.45 17.08 8.77
C ARG A 71 21.13 17.59 9.34
N ASP A 72 21.12 18.79 9.91
CA ASP A 72 19.91 19.40 10.48
C ASP A 72 18.83 19.59 9.39
N ASN A 73 19.22 20.13 8.22
CA ASN A 73 18.32 20.23 7.07
C ASN A 73 17.81 18.85 6.59
N MET A 74 18.64 17.82 6.73
CA MET A 74 18.27 16.44 6.38
C MET A 74 17.18 15.90 7.31
N ILE A 75 17.32 16.15 8.62
CA ILE A 75 16.36 15.73 9.65
C ILE A 75 15.01 16.43 9.41
N GLU A 76 15.02 17.72 9.08
CA GLU A 76 13.82 18.45 8.70
C GLU A 76 13.14 17.84 7.46
N SER A 77 13.93 17.52 6.43
CA SER A 77 13.44 16.87 5.20
C SER A 77 12.85 15.48 5.48
N MET A 78 13.47 14.70 6.36
CA MET A 78 12.98 13.39 6.80
C MET A 78 11.67 13.50 7.60
N SER A 79 11.54 14.53 8.45
CA SER A 79 10.30 14.79 9.19
C SER A 79 9.15 15.08 8.23
N GLU A 80 9.38 15.89 7.20
CA GLU A 80 8.38 16.19 6.19
C GLU A 80 8.03 14.96 5.33
N LEU A 81 9.03 14.16 4.92
CA LEU A 81 8.78 12.88 4.24
C LEU A 81 7.99 11.90 5.10
N SER A 82 8.24 11.86 6.42
CA SER A 82 7.49 11.00 7.34
C SER A 82 6.01 11.40 7.41
N ARG A 83 5.72 12.72 7.37
CA ARG A 83 4.34 13.23 7.29
C ARG A 83 3.67 12.84 5.97
N GLN A 84 4.40 12.93 4.86
CA GLN A 84 3.91 12.52 3.54
C GLN A 84 3.68 11.00 3.47
N LEU A 85 4.54 10.21 4.12
CA LEU A 85 4.38 8.76 4.22
C LEU A 85 3.09 8.38 4.94
N GLU A 86 2.79 9.06 6.07
CA GLU A 86 1.56 8.79 6.81
C GLU A 86 0.32 9.08 5.95
N GLN A 87 0.30 10.24 5.27
CA GLN A 87 -0.76 10.57 4.34
C GLN A 87 -0.88 9.53 3.21
N ALA A 88 0.23 9.10 2.61
CA ALA A 88 0.22 8.09 1.55
C ALA A 88 -0.32 6.73 2.04
N ARG A 89 -0.05 6.36 3.30
CA ARG A 89 -0.59 5.15 3.94
C ARG A 89 -2.10 5.26 4.18
N GLU A 90 -2.59 6.42 4.59
CA GLU A 90 -4.03 6.68 4.69
C GLU A 90 -4.72 6.55 3.33
N GLU A 91 -4.16 7.16 2.29
CA GLU A 91 -4.67 7.07 0.92
C GLU A 91 -4.67 5.62 0.39
N LEU A 92 -3.63 4.84 0.71
CA LEU A 92 -3.58 3.41 0.39
C LEU A 92 -4.69 2.64 1.12
N ALA A 93 -4.91 2.93 2.40
CA ALA A 93 -5.97 2.30 3.18
C ALA A 93 -7.37 2.64 2.64
N ASP A 94 -7.59 3.88 2.22
CA ASP A 94 -8.81 4.31 1.52
C ASP A 94 -9.02 3.53 0.22
N ALA A 95 -7.98 3.42 -0.61
CA ALA A 95 -8.04 2.67 -1.88
C ALA A 95 -8.39 1.19 -1.65
N TYR A 96 -7.79 0.56 -0.63
CA TYR A 96 -8.14 -0.81 -0.24
C TYR A 96 -9.59 -0.95 0.21
N ARG A 97 -10.11 0.00 0.99
CA ARG A 97 -11.51 0.00 1.45
C ARG A 97 -12.47 0.09 0.26
N GLU A 98 -12.19 0.95 -0.71
CA GLU A 98 -13.04 1.09 -1.89
C GLU A 98 -12.98 -0.16 -2.78
N LEU A 99 -11.79 -0.72 -3.04
CA LEU A 99 -11.65 -1.99 -3.74
C LEU A 99 -12.49 -3.10 -3.08
N LYS A 100 -12.39 -3.22 -1.76
CA LYS A 100 -13.08 -4.28 -1.00
C LYS A 100 -14.59 -4.18 -1.12
N LYS A 101 -15.14 -2.97 -1.11
CA LYS A 101 -16.57 -2.72 -1.31
C LYS A 101 -17.06 -3.24 -2.67
N TYR A 102 -16.32 -2.97 -3.76
CA TYR A 102 -16.66 -3.49 -5.08
C TYR A 102 -16.56 -5.02 -5.16
N GLU A 103 -15.52 -5.61 -4.56
CA GLU A 103 -15.36 -7.07 -4.52
C GLU A 103 -16.51 -7.76 -3.77
N LEU A 104 -16.95 -7.22 -2.63
CA LEU A 104 -18.05 -7.77 -1.83
C LEU A 104 -19.39 -7.72 -2.59
N VAL A 105 -19.65 -6.63 -3.32
CA VAL A 105 -20.86 -6.49 -4.14
C VAL A 105 -20.86 -7.54 -5.26
N GLU A 106 -19.74 -7.71 -5.97
CA GLU A 106 -19.64 -8.71 -7.04
C GLU A 106 -19.72 -10.14 -6.49
N GLN A 107 -19.09 -10.44 -5.36
CA GLN A 107 -19.20 -11.75 -4.70
C GLN A 107 -20.64 -12.08 -4.31
N SER A 108 -21.37 -11.11 -3.75
CA SER A 108 -22.77 -11.27 -3.37
C SER A 108 -23.66 -11.56 -4.59
N ARG A 109 -23.39 -10.88 -5.70
CA ARG A 109 -24.08 -11.10 -6.97
C ARG A 109 -23.81 -12.49 -7.54
N GLN A 110 -22.54 -12.92 -7.58
CA GLN A 110 -22.17 -14.25 -8.06
C GLN A 110 -22.83 -15.35 -7.21
N ARG A 111 -22.91 -15.17 -5.89
CA ARG A 111 -23.63 -16.09 -5.01
C ARG A 111 -25.12 -16.17 -5.34
N ARG A 112 -25.78 -15.05 -5.60
CA ARG A 112 -27.19 -15.03 -6.01
C ARG A 112 -27.39 -15.74 -7.35
N ALA A 113 -26.58 -15.44 -8.35
CA ALA A 113 -26.65 -16.08 -9.66
C ALA A 113 -26.43 -17.60 -9.58
N LYS A 114 -25.46 -18.07 -8.78
CA LYS A 114 -25.23 -19.50 -8.55
C LYS A 114 -26.42 -20.19 -7.89
N ARG A 115 -27.04 -19.55 -6.88
CA ARG A 115 -28.23 -20.09 -6.20
C ARG A 115 -29.42 -20.19 -7.14
N GLU A 116 -29.61 -19.18 -7.98
CA GLU A 116 -30.68 -19.17 -8.98
C GLU A 116 -30.48 -20.25 -10.04
N ALA A 117 -29.26 -20.39 -10.57
CA ALA A 117 -28.92 -21.46 -11.52
C ALA A 117 -29.14 -22.86 -10.92
N ALA A 118 -28.68 -23.10 -9.68
CA ALA A 118 -28.88 -24.37 -8.99
C ALA A 118 -30.37 -24.67 -8.75
N ARG A 119 -31.19 -23.64 -8.46
CA ARG A 119 -32.64 -23.80 -8.31
C ARG A 119 -33.31 -24.18 -9.63
N ILE A 120 -32.92 -23.54 -10.74
CA ILE A 120 -33.44 -23.87 -12.07
C ILE A 120 -33.07 -25.30 -12.44
N GLU A 121 -31.81 -25.69 -12.23
CA GLU A 121 -31.33 -27.06 -12.49
C GLU A 121 -32.10 -28.10 -11.68
N GLN A 122 -32.31 -27.87 -10.39
CA GLN A 122 -33.12 -28.77 -9.55
C GLN A 122 -34.55 -28.92 -10.06
N ASN A 123 -35.22 -27.81 -10.40
CA ASN A 123 -36.59 -27.86 -10.92
C ASN A 123 -36.67 -28.68 -12.22
N VAL A 124 -35.68 -28.54 -13.11
CA VAL A 124 -35.62 -29.30 -14.37
C VAL A 124 -35.43 -30.80 -14.09
N LEU A 125 -34.54 -31.16 -13.15
CA LEU A 125 -34.33 -32.56 -12.76
C LEU A 125 -35.60 -33.18 -12.15
N ASP A 126 -36.34 -32.41 -11.33
CA ASP A 126 -37.59 -32.85 -10.73
C ASP A 126 -38.67 -33.07 -11.81
N GLU A 127 -38.81 -32.18 -12.79
CA GLU A 127 -39.74 -32.32 -13.92
C GLU A 127 -39.44 -33.56 -14.77
N VAL A 128 -38.16 -33.81 -15.09
CA VAL A 128 -37.73 -34.98 -15.87
C VAL A 128 -38.04 -36.27 -15.10
N SER A 129 -37.78 -36.29 -13.79
CA SER A 129 -38.07 -37.43 -12.92
C SER A 129 -39.57 -37.76 -12.86
N LEU A 130 -40.42 -36.72 -12.73
CA LEU A 130 -41.88 -36.88 -12.74
C LEU A 130 -42.40 -37.42 -14.08
N ASN A 131 -41.85 -36.95 -15.20
CA ASN A 131 -42.24 -37.42 -16.53
C ASN A 131 -41.84 -38.88 -16.78
N MET A 132 -40.63 -39.29 -16.37
CA MET A 132 -40.19 -40.69 -16.45
C MET A 132 -41.07 -41.61 -15.60
N HIS A 133 -41.43 -41.18 -14.38
CA HIS A 133 -42.30 -41.96 -13.52
C HIS A 133 -43.70 -42.16 -14.12
N ARG A 134 -44.27 -41.13 -14.75
CA ARG A 134 -45.56 -41.21 -15.45
C ARG A 134 -45.52 -42.17 -16.64
N GLN A 135 -44.43 -42.19 -17.40
CA GLN A 135 -44.28 -43.11 -18.53
C GLN A 135 -44.19 -44.57 -18.09
N ASN A 136 -43.52 -44.85 -16.95
CA ASN A 136 -43.37 -46.21 -16.43
C ASN A 136 -44.63 -46.76 -15.72
N MET A 137 -45.56 -45.90 -15.28
CA MET A 137 -46.81 -46.31 -14.61
C MET A 137 -48.01 -46.42 -15.56
N GLY A 138 -47.85 -45.97 -16.81
CA GLY A 138 -48.91 -45.94 -17.83
C GLY A 138 -48.76 -46.94 -18.97
N GLY A 139 -47.78 -47.85 -18.89
CA GLY A 139 -47.57 -48.96 -19.82
C GLY A 139 -47.57 -50.29 -19.09
#